data_AF-A0A9D2WQ50-F1
#
_entry.id   AF-A0A9D2WQ50-F1
#
_cell.length_a   1.000
_cell.length_b   1.000
_cell.length_c   1.000
_cell.angle_alpha   90.00
_cell.angle_beta   90.00
_cell.angle_gamma   90.00
#
_symmetry.space_group_name_H-M   'P 1'
#
loop_
_entity.id
_entity.type
_entity.pdbx_description
1 polymer ?
#
loop_
_entity_poly.entity_id
_entity_poly.type
_entity_poly.pdbx_seq_one_letter_code
_entity_poly.pdbx_strand_id
1 'polypeptide(L)'
;MFKGLYKMVPEDNILTISDFINNKLNNIKKNINEYPDCYEYCFNTSYHEKYDEFQLHSIQLGDVFPILLEIDNRIILVAIKFYKNSFNLEQVLTWLDDCKVYIGRPGRDNYKINKCSTVSKVRKFKGHLVATYYKGNQAVELPAGNIKEITKNYRYSYQKMNIWKAKDRQSGVTVLLNGHYLQGIPKIEFIKSKDLIISNGNCIMADYIDVYKGGLGFFNQEDSLNPVAFLLDNSIVEIQITERNNGGKICVVKSKYYVIAIEKL
;
A
#
# COMPACT_ATOMS: atom_id res chain seq x y z
N MET A 1 -13.78 -17.19 -61.89
CA MET A 1 -13.94 -17.76 -60.54
C MET A 1 -13.02 -16.98 -59.60
N PHE A 2 -13.53 -15.91 -58.96
CA PHE A 2 -12.89 -15.22 -57.84
C PHE A 2 -14.03 -14.72 -56.93
N LYS A 3 -14.34 -15.48 -55.88
CA LYS A 3 -15.20 -15.02 -54.79
C LYS A 3 -14.27 -14.34 -53.77
N GLY A 4 -14.26 -13.01 -53.79
CA GLY A 4 -13.64 -12.23 -52.71
C GLY A 4 -14.49 -12.35 -51.46
N LEU A 5 -13.95 -12.96 -50.40
CA LEU A 5 -14.50 -12.84 -49.06
C LEU A 5 -14.33 -11.38 -48.61
N TYR A 6 -15.44 -10.64 -48.57
CA TYR A 6 -15.54 -9.50 -47.66
C TYR A 6 -15.54 -10.06 -46.24
N LYS A 7 -14.37 -10.02 -45.57
CA LYS A 7 -14.33 -10.10 -44.12
C LYS A 7 -14.98 -8.81 -43.61
N MET A 8 -16.15 -8.94 -42.98
CA MET A 8 -16.68 -7.89 -42.12
C MET A 8 -15.60 -7.57 -41.08
N VAL A 9 -15.16 -6.32 -41.07
CA VAL A 9 -14.38 -5.74 -39.97
C VAL A 9 -15.28 -5.83 -38.74
N PRO A 10 -14.82 -6.40 -37.60
CA PRO A 10 -15.62 -6.42 -36.38
C PRO A 10 -15.95 -4.97 -36.02
N GLU A 11 -17.24 -4.68 -35.80
CA GLU A 11 -17.68 -3.38 -35.28
C GLU A 11 -16.83 -3.03 -34.07
N ASP A 12 -16.20 -1.88 -34.16
CA ASP A 12 -15.21 -1.39 -33.21
C ASP A 12 -15.71 -1.50 -31.76
N ASN A 13 -14.82 -1.89 -30.86
CA ASN A 13 -14.95 -1.61 -29.43
C ASN A 13 -14.98 -0.08 -29.24
N ILE A 14 -16.13 0.56 -29.47
CA ILE A 14 -16.33 1.98 -29.20
C ILE A 14 -16.41 2.13 -27.68
N LEU A 15 -15.24 2.30 -27.04
CA LEU A 15 -15.14 2.82 -25.68
C LEU A 15 -15.83 4.18 -25.66
N THR A 16 -16.99 4.25 -25.01
CA THR A 16 -17.69 5.54 -24.85
C THR A 16 -16.87 6.44 -23.93
N ILE A 17 -17.10 7.76 -23.98
CA ILE A 17 -16.49 8.71 -23.03
C ILE A 17 -16.82 8.28 -21.59
N SER A 18 -18.03 7.79 -21.37
CA SER A 18 -18.46 7.21 -20.09
C SER A 18 -17.61 6.00 -19.70
N ASP A 19 -17.30 5.08 -20.63
CA ASP A 19 -16.43 3.94 -20.35
C ASP A 19 -14.98 4.36 -20.08
N PHE A 20 -14.47 5.38 -20.77
CA PHE A 20 -13.15 5.93 -20.50
C PHE A 20 -13.07 6.59 -19.12
N ILE A 21 -14.06 7.39 -18.76
CA ILE A 21 -14.17 8.02 -17.43
C ILE A 21 -14.32 6.94 -16.36
N ASN A 22 -15.18 5.96 -16.56
CA ASN A 22 -15.39 4.84 -15.64
C ASN A 22 -14.11 4.00 -15.48
N ASN A 23 -13.37 3.72 -16.56
CA ASN A 23 -12.09 3.01 -16.49
C ASN A 23 -11.00 3.82 -15.78
N LYS A 24 -10.92 5.13 -16.03
CA LYS A 24 -10.01 6.05 -15.32
C LYS A 24 -10.35 6.09 -13.82
N LEU A 25 -11.62 6.25 -13.47
CA LEU A 25 -12.10 6.24 -12.08
C LEU A 25 -11.88 4.89 -11.41
N ASN A 26 -12.13 3.77 -12.10
CA ASN A 26 -11.89 2.43 -11.59
C ASN A 26 -10.40 2.19 -11.33
N ASN A 27 -9.52 2.67 -12.20
CA ASN A 27 -8.07 2.58 -11.98
C ASN A 27 -7.59 3.48 -10.82
N ILE A 28 -8.21 4.65 -10.61
CA ILE A 28 -7.93 5.48 -9.43
C ILE A 28 -8.44 4.80 -8.16
N LYS A 29 -9.66 4.26 -8.17
CA LYS A 29 -10.27 3.55 -7.04
C LYS A 29 -9.45 2.33 -6.60
N LYS A 30 -8.83 1.60 -7.53
CA LYS A 30 -7.91 0.48 -7.20
C LYS A 30 -6.73 0.90 -6.31
N ASN A 31 -6.35 2.17 -6.35
CA ASN A 31 -5.25 2.70 -5.56
C ASN A 31 -5.74 3.39 -4.27
N ILE A 32 -7.05 3.41 -4.01
CA ILE A 32 -7.63 3.96 -2.77
C ILE A 32 -7.85 2.80 -1.80
N ASN A 33 -7.15 2.83 -0.66
CA ASN A 33 -7.49 2.01 0.50
C ASN A 33 -8.52 2.74 1.35
N GLU A 34 -9.57 2.06 1.78
CA GLU A 34 -10.56 2.61 2.71
C GLU A 34 -10.35 2.05 4.13
N TYR A 35 -10.05 2.93 5.08
CA TYR A 35 -9.95 2.63 6.51
C TYR A 35 -11.18 3.19 7.25
N PRO A 36 -11.39 2.84 8.53
CA PRO A 36 -12.55 3.33 9.30
C PRO A 36 -12.60 4.84 9.44
N ASP A 37 -11.45 5.52 9.52
CA ASP A 37 -11.32 6.95 9.77
C ASP A 37 -10.87 7.76 8.55
N CYS A 38 -10.36 7.12 7.49
CA CYS A 38 -9.82 7.81 6.32
C CYS A 38 -9.86 6.98 5.03
N TYR A 39 -9.72 7.67 3.91
CA TYR A 39 -9.33 7.11 2.61
C TYR A 39 -7.85 7.41 2.38
N GLU A 40 -7.11 6.46 1.80
CA GLU A 40 -5.70 6.64 1.44
C GLU A 40 -5.51 6.34 -0.05
N TYR A 41 -5.12 7.35 -0.84
CA TYR A 41 -4.71 7.16 -2.21
C TYR A 41 -3.21 6.85 -2.28
N CYS A 42 -2.84 5.65 -2.73
CA CYS A 42 -1.46 5.20 -2.86
C CYS A 42 -0.93 5.43 -4.28
N PHE A 43 0.19 6.14 -4.40
CA PHE A 43 0.91 6.26 -5.69
C PHE A 43 1.71 5.00 -6.01
N ASN A 44 2.15 4.29 -4.97
CA ASN A 44 2.84 3.01 -5.05
C ASN A 44 2.10 2.03 -4.15
N THR A 45 1.29 1.16 -4.75
CA THR A 45 0.64 0.08 -4.03
C THR A 45 1.73 -0.77 -3.37
N SER A 46 1.59 -1.06 -2.08
CA SER A 46 2.57 -1.82 -1.27
C SER A 46 3.80 -1.06 -0.75
N TYR A 47 3.80 0.29 -0.71
CA TYR A 47 4.92 1.02 -0.08
C TYR A 47 5.12 0.68 1.41
N HIS A 48 4.03 0.36 2.12
CA HIS A 48 4.06 -0.15 3.51
C HIS A 48 4.70 -1.53 3.66
N GLU A 49 4.77 -2.30 2.58
CA GLU A 49 5.25 -3.68 2.59
C GLU A 49 6.72 -3.76 2.12
N LYS A 50 7.18 -2.75 1.38
CA LYS A 50 8.53 -2.67 0.83
C LYS A 50 9.54 -1.96 1.73
N TYR A 51 9.07 -1.18 2.69
CA TYR A 51 9.88 -0.15 3.35
C TYR A 51 9.65 -0.13 4.87
N ASP A 52 10.09 -1.18 5.57
CA ASP A 52 9.87 -1.38 7.02
C ASP A 52 10.68 -0.46 7.93
N GLU A 53 11.79 0.10 7.45
CA GLU A 53 12.74 0.89 8.25
C GLU A 53 12.74 2.39 7.93
N PHE A 54 11.86 2.84 7.03
CA PHE A 54 11.93 4.21 6.51
C PHE A 54 11.04 5.19 7.28
N GLN A 55 11.54 6.43 7.40
CA GLN A 55 10.82 7.50 8.07
C GLN A 55 9.69 8.00 7.15
N LEU A 56 8.45 7.59 7.46
CA LEU A 56 7.25 8.13 6.84
C LEU A 56 6.80 9.40 7.56
N HIS A 57 6.50 10.43 6.78
CA HIS A 57 6.07 11.74 7.28
C HIS A 57 4.72 12.12 6.70
N SER A 58 3.72 12.30 7.56
CA SER A 58 2.37 12.72 7.14
C SER A 58 2.22 14.23 7.25
N ILE A 59 2.32 14.98 6.16
CA ILE A 59 2.31 16.44 6.18
C ILE A 59 0.89 16.98 6.02
N GLN A 60 0.40 17.81 6.94
CA GLN A 60 -0.93 18.42 6.86
C GLN A 60 -0.89 19.63 5.92
N LEU A 61 -1.68 19.56 4.86
CA LEU A 61 -1.88 20.64 3.89
C LEU A 61 -3.36 20.96 3.75
N GLY A 62 -3.88 21.76 4.69
CA GLY A 62 -5.32 21.98 4.80
C GLY A 62 -5.98 20.71 5.31
N ASP A 63 -6.93 20.18 4.53
CA ASP A 63 -7.72 19.00 4.90
C ASP A 63 -7.14 17.68 4.38
N VAL A 64 -6.05 17.74 3.61
CA VAL A 64 -5.36 16.56 3.06
C VAL A 64 -3.99 16.35 3.70
N PHE A 65 -3.56 15.09 3.72
CA PHE A 65 -2.36 14.67 4.42
C PHE A 65 -1.45 13.84 3.50
N PRO A 66 -0.61 14.49 2.67
CA PRO A 66 0.42 13.79 1.89
C PRO A 66 1.39 13.00 2.78
N ILE A 67 1.62 11.73 2.41
CA ILE A 67 2.57 10.84 3.07
C ILE A 67 3.86 10.82 2.26
N LEU A 68 4.95 11.21 2.91
CA LEU A 68 6.27 11.34 2.33
C LEU A 68 7.19 10.25 2.89
N LEU A 69 7.87 9.55 2.01
CA LEU A 69 8.88 8.55 2.31
C LEU A 69 10.27 9.20 2.19
N GLU A 70 11.07 9.08 3.24
CA GLU A 70 12.45 9.55 3.25
C GLU A 70 13.42 8.38 3.04
N ILE A 71 14.22 8.44 1.98
CA ILE A 71 15.25 7.45 1.61
C ILE A 71 16.50 8.21 1.18
N ASP A 72 17.67 7.95 1.78
CA ASP A 72 18.96 8.53 1.37
C ASP A 72 18.91 10.06 1.13
N ASN A 73 18.34 10.80 2.08
CA ASN A 73 18.11 12.26 2.00
C ASN A 73 17.22 12.72 0.82
N ARG A 74 16.45 11.81 0.22
CA ARG A 74 15.42 12.11 -0.77
C ARG A 74 14.05 11.96 -0.15
N ILE A 75 13.14 12.81 -0.61
CA ILE A 75 11.74 12.80 -0.19
C ILE A 75 10.88 12.42 -1.39
N ILE A 76 10.08 11.36 -1.21
CA ILE A 76 9.21 10.79 -2.24
C ILE A 76 7.77 10.83 -1.72
N LEU A 77 6.84 11.33 -2.52
CA LEU A 77 5.41 11.24 -2.22
C LEU A 77 4.92 9.81 -2.50
N VAL A 78 4.38 9.13 -1.50
CA VAL A 78 3.95 7.73 -1.61
C VAL A 78 2.44 7.53 -1.45
N ALA A 79 1.77 8.41 -0.71
CA ALA A 79 0.31 8.41 -0.60
C ALA A 79 -0.26 9.79 -0.23
N ILE A 80 -1.59 9.90 -0.23
CA ILE A 80 -2.35 11.01 0.34
C ILE A 80 -3.47 10.44 1.20
N LYS A 81 -3.58 10.88 2.45
CA LYS A 81 -4.70 10.55 3.32
C LYS A 81 -5.76 11.66 3.32
N PHE A 82 -7.01 11.22 3.33
CA PHE A 82 -8.23 12.03 3.38
C PHE A 82 -9.09 11.51 4.53
N TYR A 83 -9.24 12.28 5.61
CA TYR A 83 -10.03 11.83 6.76
C TYR A 83 -11.53 11.93 6.48
N LYS A 84 -12.29 10.93 6.94
CA LYS A 84 -13.73 10.80 6.69
C LYS A 84 -14.60 11.86 7.37
N ASN A 85 -14.04 12.56 8.36
CA ASN A 85 -14.68 13.74 8.95
C ASN A 85 -14.71 14.94 8.00
N SER A 86 -13.88 14.94 6.94
CA SER A 86 -13.78 16.02 5.97
C SER A 86 -14.06 15.58 4.53
N PHE A 87 -13.95 14.28 4.23
CA PHE A 87 -14.11 13.74 2.88
C PHE A 87 -14.98 12.49 2.84
N ASN A 88 -15.86 12.41 1.86
CA ASN A 88 -16.40 11.15 1.35
C ASN A 88 -15.63 10.69 0.10
N LEU A 89 -15.88 9.46 -0.37
CA LEU A 89 -15.15 8.90 -1.51
C LEU A 89 -15.29 9.74 -2.80
N GLU A 90 -16.47 10.30 -3.07
CA GLU A 90 -16.71 11.14 -4.25
C GLU A 90 -15.85 12.40 -4.20
N GLN A 91 -15.79 13.05 -3.04
CA GLN A 91 -14.93 14.22 -2.81
C GLN A 91 -13.45 13.89 -2.96
N VAL A 92 -13.01 12.69 -2.54
CA VAL A 92 -11.63 12.21 -2.79
C VAL A 92 -11.37 12.11 -4.29
N LEU A 93 -12.27 11.52 -5.05
CA LEU A 93 -12.11 11.36 -6.51
C LEU A 93 -12.07 12.71 -7.22
N THR A 94 -12.97 13.62 -6.88
CA THR A 94 -12.97 15.00 -7.40
C THR A 94 -11.68 15.72 -7.05
N TRP A 95 -11.22 15.63 -5.81
CA TRP A 95 -9.95 16.22 -5.40
C TRP A 95 -8.78 15.68 -6.22
N LEU A 96 -8.72 14.36 -6.44
CA LEU A 96 -7.66 13.74 -7.25
C LEU A 96 -7.72 14.15 -8.73
N ASP A 97 -8.90 14.49 -9.25
CA ASP A 97 -9.05 14.98 -10.62
C ASP A 97 -8.70 16.46 -10.78
N ASP A 98 -8.97 17.29 -9.76
CA ASP A 98 -8.74 18.73 -9.83
C ASP A 98 -7.38 19.16 -9.26
N CYS A 99 -6.87 18.43 -8.26
CA CYS A 99 -5.71 18.83 -7.48
C CYS A 99 -4.51 17.89 -7.68
N LYS A 100 -3.33 18.39 -7.31
CA LYS A 100 -2.09 17.62 -7.20
C LYS A 100 -1.27 18.06 -6.01
N VAL A 101 -0.39 17.16 -5.57
CA VAL A 101 0.69 17.48 -4.63
C VAL A 101 1.98 17.67 -5.43
N TYR A 102 2.70 18.74 -5.14
CA TYR A 102 4.02 19.05 -5.68
C TYR A 102 5.08 18.93 -4.58
N ILE A 103 6.19 18.27 -4.91
CA ILE A 103 7.38 18.18 -4.06
C ILE A 103 8.55 18.89 -4.76
N GLY A 104 9.01 19.99 -4.17
CA GLY A 104 10.16 20.76 -4.66
C GLY A 104 11.45 20.36 -3.95
N ARG A 105 12.58 20.45 -4.66
CA ARG A 105 13.91 20.18 -4.10
C ARG A 105 14.39 21.32 -3.19
N PRO A 106 15.12 21.05 -2.11
CA PRO A 106 15.63 22.07 -1.20
C PRO A 106 16.68 22.96 -1.87
N GLY A 107 17.03 24.06 -1.21
CA GLY A 107 18.12 24.95 -1.63
C GLY A 107 17.78 25.81 -2.86
N ARG A 108 16.50 26.03 -3.14
CA ARG A 108 16.03 26.93 -4.22
C ARG A 108 15.61 28.26 -3.65
N ASP A 109 15.92 29.35 -4.35
CA ASP A 109 15.40 30.69 -4.05
C ASP A 109 13.93 30.83 -4.46
N ASN A 110 13.55 30.20 -5.58
CA ASN A 110 12.20 30.15 -6.10
C ASN A 110 11.82 28.73 -6.50
N TYR A 111 10.58 28.34 -6.19
CA TYR A 111 9.98 27.09 -6.64
C TYR A 111 9.04 27.34 -7.81
N LYS A 112 9.20 26.56 -8.89
CA LYS A 112 8.32 26.64 -10.06
C LYS A 112 7.39 25.43 -10.12
N ILE A 113 6.09 25.69 -10.03
CA ILE A 113 5.03 24.68 -10.17
C ILE A 113 4.39 24.84 -11.54
N ASN A 114 4.62 23.87 -12.43
CA ASN A 114 4.06 23.86 -13.78
C ASN A 114 2.65 23.24 -13.79
N LYS A 115 1.86 23.60 -14.81
CA LYS A 115 0.47 23.13 -15.01
C LYS A 115 -0.40 23.42 -13.77
N CYS A 116 -0.22 24.61 -13.22
CA CYS A 116 -0.87 25.09 -12.01
C CYS A 116 -1.81 26.24 -12.38
N SER A 117 -3.05 26.17 -11.91
CA SER A 117 -3.96 27.32 -11.90
C SER A 117 -3.71 28.14 -10.64
N THR A 118 -3.90 27.51 -9.47
CA THR A 118 -3.76 28.18 -8.17
C THR A 118 -3.12 27.24 -7.16
N VAL A 119 -2.18 27.77 -6.37
CA VAL A 119 -1.60 27.05 -5.22
C VAL A 119 -2.53 27.19 -4.03
N SER A 120 -3.00 26.08 -3.48
CA SER A 120 -3.98 26.04 -2.40
C SER A 120 -3.32 26.12 -1.02
N LYS A 121 -2.37 25.23 -0.75
CA LYS A 121 -1.60 25.19 0.50
C LYS A 121 -0.14 24.89 0.22
N VAL A 122 0.73 25.45 1.06
CA VAL A 122 2.18 25.33 0.88
C VAL A 122 2.92 25.31 2.22
N ARG A 123 3.91 24.42 2.34
CA ARG A 123 4.80 24.28 3.50
C ARG A 123 6.20 23.89 3.04
N LYS A 124 7.20 24.11 3.90
CA LYS A 124 8.53 23.50 3.77
C LYS A 124 8.69 22.37 4.78
N PHE A 125 9.28 21.26 4.34
CA PHE A 125 9.65 20.13 5.18
C PHE A 125 11.06 19.67 4.81
N LYS A 126 11.98 19.72 5.78
CA LYS A 126 13.44 19.54 5.60
C LYS A 126 13.99 20.37 4.44
N GLY A 127 13.50 21.61 4.28
CA GLY A 127 13.83 22.49 3.18
C GLY A 127 13.14 22.17 1.84
N HIS A 128 12.49 21.00 1.68
CA HIS A 128 11.68 20.68 0.49
C HIS A 128 10.36 21.44 0.49
N LEU A 129 9.93 21.92 -0.67
CA LEU A 129 8.57 22.43 -0.83
C LEU A 129 7.57 21.28 -0.86
N VAL A 130 6.50 21.37 -0.09
CA VAL A 130 5.33 20.49 -0.19
C VAL A 130 4.11 21.38 -0.41
N ALA A 131 3.45 21.25 -1.56
CA ALA A 131 2.34 22.10 -1.94
C ALA A 131 1.16 21.30 -2.52
N THR A 132 -0.06 21.72 -2.23
CA THR A 132 -1.25 21.32 -2.98
C THR A 132 -1.64 22.43 -3.93
N TYR A 133 -2.04 22.07 -5.14
CA TYR A 133 -2.41 23.03 -6.18
C TYR A 133 -3.51 22.47 -7.09
N TYR A 134 -4.30 23.38 -7.66
CA TYR A 134 -5.28 23.06 -8.69
C TYR A 134 -4.59 22.97 -10.05
N LYS A 135 -4.89 21.91 -10.80
CA LYS A 135 -4.36 21.70 -12.14
C LYS A 135 -4.80 22.86 -13.05
N GLY A 136 -3.90 23.27 -13.93
CA GLY A 136 -4.15 24.35 -14.89
C GLY A 136 -3.09 24.34 -15.99
N ASN A 137 -3.01 25.43 -16.74
CA ASN A 137 -2.13 25.53 -17.91
C ASN A 137 -0.95 26.48 -17.71
N GLN A 138 -0.84 27.11 -16.54
CA GLN A 138 0.18 28.12 -16.24
C GLN A 138 1.31 27.55 -15.38
N ALA A 139 2.36 28.35 -15.21
CA ALA A 139 3.41 28.09 -14.23
C ALA A 139 3.36 29.17 -13.16
N VAL A 140 3.41 28.74 -11.89
CA VAL A 140 3.42 29.64 -10.74
C VAL A 140 4.79 29.56 -10.07
N GLU A 141 5.38 30.72 -9.79
CA GLU A 141 6.64 30.82 -9.04
C GLU A 141 6.36 31.24 -7.61
N LEU A 142 7.01 30.56 -6.67
CA LEU A 142 6.87 30.77 -5.23
C LEU A 142 8.24 31.09 -4.62
N PRO A 143 8.43 32.30 -4.07
CA PRO A 143 9.65 32.65 -3.34
C PRO A 143 9.82 31.79 -2.10
N ALA A 144 10.95 31.11 -1.98
CA ALA A 144 11.22 30.19 -0.88
C ALA A 144 11.23 30.90 0.49
N GLY A 145 11.69 32.15 0.54
CA GLY A 145 11.78 32.94 1.78
C GLY A 145 10.45 33.11 2.51
N ASN A 146 9.33 33.08 1.79
CA ASN A 146 8.00 33.34 2.34
C ASN A 146 7.27 32.07 2.81
N ILE A 147 7.91 30.90 2.74
CA ILE A 147 7.27 29.61 2.97
C ILE A 147 7.68 29.07 4.34
N LYS A 148 6.67 28.84 5.19
CA LYS A 148 6.85 28.34 6.55
C LYS A 148 7.44 26.92 6.58
N GLU A 149 8.56 26.77 7.26
CA GLU A 149 9.19 25.48 7.60
C GLU A 149 8.48 24.82 8.79
N ILE A 150 8.16 23.54 8.66
CA ILE A 150 7.40 22.77 9.66
C ILE A 150 8.14 21.55 10.20
N THR A 151 9.40 21.32 9.79
CA THR A 151 10.21 20.16 10.22
C THR A 151 10.18 19.91 11.73
N LYS A 152 10.37 20.95 12.56
CA LYS A 152 10.43 20.81 14.03
C LYS A 152 9.08 20.52 14.68
N ASN A 153 7.97 20.83 13.99
CA ASN A 153 6.61 20.68 14.51
C ASN A 153 6.01 19.31 14.19
N TYR A 154 6.67 18.54 13.32
CA TYR A 154 6.28 17.18 13.00
C TYR A 154 7.01 16.21 13.92
N ARG A 155 6.27 15.67 14.90
CA ARG A 155 6.71 14.48 15.60
C ARG A 155 6.66 13.32 14.61
N TYR A 156 7.73 12.55 14.53
CA TYR A 156 7.78 11.29 13.81
C TYR A 156 6.54 10.47 14.12
N SER A 157 5.62 10.41 13.18
CA SER A 157 4.56 9.43 13.24
C SER A 157 5.19 8.13 12.75
N TYR A 158 5.71 7.32 13.67
CA TYR A 158 5.74 5.87 13.47
C TYR A 158 4.28 5.42 13.34
N GLN A 159 3.63 5.74 12.23
CA GLN A 159 2.41 5.06 11.86
C GLN A 159 2.86 3.74 11.25
N LYS A 160 3.15 2.76 12.12
CA LYS A 160 2.84 1.36 11.80
C LYS A 160 1.34 1.40 11.47
N MET A 161 1.01 1.61 10.20
CA MET A 161 -0.36 1.53 9.78
C MET A 161 -0.79 0.09 10.01
N ASN A 162 -1.78 -0.10 10.89
CA ASN A 162 -2.49 -1.35 11.01
C ASN A 162 -3.27 -1.56 9.70
N ILE A 163 -2.61 -2.19 8.73
CA ILE A 163 -3.13 -2.57 7.41
C ILE A 163 -4.38 -3.47 7.56
N TRP A 164 -4.61 -4.03 8.75
CA TRP A 164 -5.73 -4.85 9.19
C TRP A 164 -7.13 -4.23 9.08
N LYS A 165 -7.22 -2.90 8.94
CA LYS A 165 -8.51 -2.20 8.91
C LYS A 165 -8.95 -1.72 7.52
N ALA A 166 -8.15 -1.96 6.48
CA ALA A 166 -8.63 -1.77 5.12
C ALA A 166 -9.65 -2.87 4.82
N LYS A 167 -10.92 -2.53 4.63
CA LYS A 167 -11.88 -3.47 4.06
C LYS A 167 -11.32 -3.88 2.69
N ASP A 168 -11.11 -5.17 2.49
CA ASP A 168 -10.79 -5.79 1.21
C ASP A 168 -9.39 -5.52 0.60
N ARG A 169 -8.31 -5.74 1.36
CA ARG A 169 -7.07 -6.21 0.71
C ARG A 169 -7.13 -7.72 0.54
N GLN A 170 -7.44 -8.16 -0.67
CA GLN A 170 -7.07 -9.49 -1.12
C GLN A 170 -5.55 -9.64 -0.91
N SER A 171 -5.15 -10.58 -0.05
CA SER A 171 -3.78 -11.08 0.02
C SER A 171 -3.31 -11.39 -1.40
N GLY A 172 -2.18 -10.83 -1.82
CA GLY A 172 -1.55 -11.16 -3.11
C GLY A 172 -1.05 -12.59 -3.18
N VAL A 173 -1.00 -13.30 -2.05
CA VAL A 173 -0.60 -14.71 -1.94
C VAL A 173 -1.76 -15.62 -2.27
N THR A 174 -1.54 -16.48 -3.26
CA THR A 174 -2.39 -17.64 -3.53
C THR A 174 -1.92 -18.78 -2.61
N VAL A 175 -2.82 -19.32 -1.78
CA VAL A 175 -2.51 -20.46 -0.92
C VAL A 175 -3.09 -21.73 -1.52
N LEU A 176 -2.29 -22.79 -1.59
CA LEU A 176 -2.74 -24.15 -1.89
C LEU A 176 -2.76 -24.95 -0.59
N LEU A 177 -3.91 -25.02 0.07
CA LEU A 177 -4.09 -25.74 1.33
C LEU A 177 -4.59 -27.17 1.05
N ASN A 178 -3.79 -28.18 1.40
CA ASN A 178 -4.11 -29.60 1.17
C ASN A 178 -4.57 -29.89 -0.28
N GLY A 179 -3.96 -29.20 -1.26
CA GLY A 179 -4.29 -29.34 -2.68
C GLY A 179 -5.45 -28.46 -3.18
N HIS A 180 -6.06 -27.65 -2.31
CA HIS A 180 -7.15 -26.74 -2.67
C HIS A 180 -6.69 -25.28 -2.71
N TYR A 181 -7.00 -24.59 -3.80
CA TYR A 181 -6.73 -23.17 -3.93
C TYR A 181 -7.64 -22.37 -3.00
N LEU A 182 -7.03 -21.47 -2.23
CA LEU A 182 -7.70 -20.52 -1.38
C LEU A 182 -7.40 -19.09 -1.86
N GLN A 183 -8.43 -18.26 -1.85
CA GLN A 183 -8.24 -16.81 -1.98
C GLN A 183 -7.87 -16.24 -0.60
N GLY A 184 -6.57 -15.96 -0.44
CA GLY A 184 -6.00 -15.42 0.78
C GLY A 184 -5.48 -16.47 1.76
N ILE A 185 -4.81 -15.98 2.80
CA ILE A 185 -4.15 -16.83 3.80
C ILE A 185 -5.15 -17.13 4.91
N PRO A 186 -5.43 -18.42 5.19
CA PRO A 186 -6.31 -18.80 6.28
C PRO A 186 -5.61 -18.63 7.63
N LYS A 187 -6.38 -18.27 8.65
CA LYS A 187 -5.89 -18.36 10.03
C LYS A 187 -5.86 -19.83 10.45
N ILE A 188 -4.68 -20.34 10.83
CA ILE A 188 -4.48 -21.74 11.28
C ILE A 188 -3.87 -21.72 12.67
N GLU A 189 -4.55 -22.31 13.64
CA GLU A 189 -4.11 -22.32 15.04
C GLU A 189 -3.37 -23.62 15.39
N PHE A 190 -2.37 -23.49 16.27
CA PHE A 190 -1.48 -24.55 16.70
C PHE A 190 -1.33 -24.59 18.21
N ILE A 191 -1.19 -25.80 18.75
CA ILE A 191 -0.86 -26.07 20.15
C ILE A 191 0.62 -26.41 20.21
N LYS A 192 1.47 -25.48 20.66
CA LYS A 192 2.95 -25.63 20.70
C LYS A 192 3.46 -26.94 21.33
N SER A 193 2.73 -27.51 22.27
CA SER A 193 3.10 -28.77 22.94
C SER A 193 2.76 -30.04 22.15
N LYS A 194 1.95 -29.94 21.09
CA LYS A 194 1.44 -31.09 20.31
C LYS A 194 1.70 -30.99 18.82
N ASP A 195 1.72 -29.76 18.30
CA ASP A 195 1.77 -29.48 16.88
C ASP A 195 3.19 -29.10 16.44
N LEU A 196 3.48 -29.35 15.16
CA LEU A 196 4.76 -29.04 14.55
C LEU A 196 4.53 -28.24 13.27
N ILE A 197 5.21 -27.10 13.14
CA ILE A 197 5.21 -26.29 11.94
C ILE A 197 6.59 -26.39 11.29
N ILE A 198 6.63 -26.77 10.02
CA ILE A 198 7.85 -26.86 9.21
C ILE A 198 7.68 -25.94 8.01
N SER A 199 8.52 -24.92 7.87
CA SER A 199 8.52 -24.02 6.71
C SER A 199 9.84 -24.07 5.97
N ASN A 200 9.82 -24.50 4.71
CA ASN A 200 11.02 -24.68 3.86
C ASN A 200 12.17 -25.43 4.58
N GLY A 201 11.81 -26.46 5.36
CA GLY A 201 12.76 -27.28 6.12
C GLY A 201 13.11 -26.76 7.52
N ASN A 202 12.65 -25.57 7.92
CA ASN A 202 12.88 -24.99 9.24
C ASN A 202 11.70 -25.26 10.17
N CYS A 203 11.97 -25.68 11.41
CA CYS A 203 10.94 -25.77 12.45
C CYS A 203 10.62 -24.37 12.97
N ILE A 204 9.33 -24.01 13.00
CA ILE A 204 8.85 -22.73 13.49
C ILE A 204 8.01 -22.96 14.76
N MET A 205 8.33 -22.21 15.81
CA MET A 205 7.57 -22.20 17.06
C MET A 205 6.59 -21.02 17.07
N ALA A 206 5.34 -21.28 16.71
CA ALA A 206 4.27 -20.28 16.63
C ALA A 206 2.94 -20.85 17.14
N ASP A 207 2.06 -19.97 17.63
CA ASP A 207 0.71 -20.31 18.07
C ASP A 207 -0.29 -20.31 16.91
N TYR A 208 -0.05 -19.53 15.86
CA TYR A 208 -0.91 -19.52 14.68
C TYR A 208 -0.20 -18.99 13.44
N ILE A 209 -0.72 -19.38 12.27
CA ILE A 209 -0.44 -18.73 10.99
C ILE A 209 -1.59 -17.75 10.70
N ASP A 210 -1.26 -16.57 10.19
CA ASP A 210 -2.22 -15.61 9.67
C ASP A 210 -1.57 -14.79 8.55
N VAL A 211 -2.35 -13.91 7.94
CA VAL A 211 -1.81 -12.85 7.09
C VAL A 211 -0.78 -12.04 7.88
N TYR A 212 0.29 -11.57 7.23
CA TYR A 212 1.21 -10.56 7.69
C TYR A 212 1.67 -9.70 6.52
N LYS A 213 1.29 -8.42 6.51
CA LYS A 213 1.70 -7.44 5.48
C LYS A 213 1.52 -7.96 4.04
N GLY A 214 0.36 -8.55 3.76
CA GLY A 214 0.03 -9.10 2.43
C GLY A 214 0.65 -10.47 2.13
N GLY A 215 1.54 -10.97 2.98
CA GLY A 215 2.12 -12.31 2.95
C GLY A 215 1.71 -13.19 4.14
N LEU A 216 2.41 -14.30 4.36
CA LEU A 216 2.11 -15.27 5.43
C LEU A 216 3.00 -15.03 6.65
N GLY A 217 2.40 -14.86 7.83
CA GLY A 217 3.11 -14.71 9.10
C GLY A 217 2.87 -15.89 10.03
N PHE A 218 3.89 -16.20 10.84
CA PHE A 218 3.83 -17.16 11.94
C PHE A 218 3.88 -16.37 13.25
N PHE A 219 2.85 -16.44 14.09
CA PHE A 219 2.68 -15.53 15.22
C PHE A 219 2.69 -16.25 16.57
N ASN A 220 3.09 -15.52 17.61
CA ASN A 220 2.79 -15.89 18.99
C ASN A 220 1.59 -15.09 19.49
N GLN A 221 0.76 -15.68 20.35
CA GLN A 221 -0.37 -14.98 20.97
C GLN A 221 0.06 -13.80 21.84
N GLU A 222 1.25 -13.89 22.44
CA GLU A 222 1.84 -12.82 23.28
C GLU A 222 2.22 -11.57 22.47
N ASP A 223 2.56 -11.72 21.18
CA ASP A 223 2.87 -10.62 20.27
C ASP A 223 2.21 -10.87 18.91
N SER A 224 0.93 -10.48 18.82
CA SER A 224 0.13 -10.61 17.60
C SER A 224 0.48 -9.57 16.53
N LEU A 225 1.32 -8.59 16.85
CA LEU A 225 1.70 -7.52 15.91
C LEU A 225 2.96 -7.87 15.13
N ASN A 226 3.87 -8.67 15.71
CA ASN A 226 5.12 -9.06 15.08
C ASN A 226 5.22 -10.59 15.02
N PRO A 227 5.19 -11.19 13.82
CA PRO A 227 5.34 -12.63 13.68
C PRO A 227 6.78 -13.04 14.02
N VAL A 228 6.96 -14.25 14.51
CA VAL A 228 8.27 -14.87 14.77
C VAL A 228 9.04 -15.15 13.48
N ALA A 229 8.31 -15.36 12.39
CA ALA A 229 8.83 -15.56 11.04
C ALA A 229 7.75 -15.16 10.04
N PHE A 230 8.15 -14.80 8.82
CA PHE A 230 7.19 -14.43 7.79
C PHE A 230 7.69 -14.76 6.38
N LEU A 231 6.74 -14.81 5.44
CA LEU A 231 6.95 -14.97 4.01
C LEU A 231 6.29 -13.80 3.30
N LEU A 232 7.10 -12.86 2.79
CA LEU A 232 6.64 -11.75 1.96
C LEU A 232 7.01 -12.05 0.50
N ASP A 233 6.16 -12.83 -0.16
CA ASP A 233 6.30 -13.13 -1.60
C ASP A 233 4.92 -13.24 -2.22
N ASN A 234 4.80 -12.94 -3.51
CA ASN A 234 3.57 -13.05 -4.30
C ASN A 234 3.46 -14.42 -5.01
N SER A 235 4.31 -15.38 -4.66
CA SER A 235 4.25 -16.74 -5.21
C SER A 235 3.18 -17.60 -4.52
N ILE A 236 2.87 -18.75 -5.13
CA ILE A 236 1.95 -19.72 -4.54
C ILE A 236 2.62 -20.34 -3.30
N VAL A 237 1.94 -20.27 -2.16
CA VAL A 237 2.37 -20.92 -0.93
C VAL A 237 1.58 -22.21 -0.76
N GLU A 238 2.27 -23.35 -0.69
CA GLU A 238 1.64 -24.63 -0.42
C GLU A 238 1.64 -24.90 1.08
N ILE A 239 0.47 -25.23 1.62
CA ILE A 239 0.30 -25.62 3.02
C ILE A 239 -0.27 -27.03 3.06
N GLN A 240 0.43 -27.94 3.70
CA GLN A 240 -0.05 -29.30 3.98
C GLN A 240 -0.23 -29.47 5.48
N ILE A 241 -1.44 -29.81 5.91
CA ILE A 241 -1.75 -30.13 7.30
C ILE A 241 -2.11 -31.60 7.38
N THR A 242 -1.37 -32.33 8.21
CA THR A 242 -1.60 -33.75 8.49
C THR A 242 -1.82 -33.95 9.98
N GLU A 243 -2.91 -34.63 10.35
CA GLU A 243 -3.16 -35.01 11.74
C GLU A 243 -2.31 -36.22 12.13
N ARG A 244 -1.82 -36.20 13.36
CA ARG A 244 -1.06 -37.30 13.98
C ARG A 244 -2.01 -38.11 14.87
N ASN A 245 -1.66 -39.37 15.07
CA ASN A 245 -2.42 -40.30 15.92
C ASN A 245 -2.58 -39.83 17.38
N ASN A 246 -1.75 -38.89 17.85
CA ASN A 246 -1.83 -38.32 19.20
C ASN A 246 -2.72 -37.05 19.28
N GLY A 247 -3.45 -36.73 18.21
CA GLY A 247 -4.31 -35.54 18.12
C GLY A 247 -3.55 -34.23 17.89
N GLY A 248 -2.23 -34.28 17.67
CA GLY A 248 -1.45 -33.13 17.19
C GLY A 248 -1.44 -33.04 15.66
N LYS A 249 -0.92 -31.95 15.12
CA LYS A 249 -0.87 -31.66 13.68
C LYS A 249 0.56 -31.41 13.22
N ILE A 250 0.88 -31.81 12.00
CA ILE A 250 2.08 -31.38 11.28
C ILE A 250 1.63 -30.45 10.17
N CYS A 251 2.07 -29.21 10.21
CA CYS A 251 1.87 -28.23 9.15
C CYS A 251 3.18 -28.02 8.40
N VAL A 252 3.18 -28.35 7.11
CA VAL A 252 4.32 -28.11 6.21
C VAL A 252 3.96 -26.97 5.28
N VAL A 253 4.75 -25.90 5.34
CA VAL A 253 4.62 -24.72 4.48
C VAL A 253 5.78 -24.72 3.48
N LYS A 254 5.48 -24.73 2.18
CA LYS A 254 6.47 -24.65 1.11
C LYS A 254 6.27 -23.38 0.28
N SER A 255 7.37 -22.70 0.01
CA SER A 255 7.43 -21.55 -0.89
C SER A 255 8.76 -21.51 -1.64
N LYS A 256 8.87 -20.65 -2.66
CA LYS A 256 10.04 -20.61 -3.57
C LYS A 256 11.31 -20.02 -2.93
N TYR A 257 11.19 -19.28 -1.82
CA TYR A 257 12.31 -18.59 -1.16
C TYR A 257 12.38 -18.88 0.35
N TYR A 258 13.59 -18.77 0.92
CA TYR A 258 13.91 -19.12 2.30
C TYR A 258 13.19 -18.25 3.35
N VAL A 259 12.93 -18.84 4.53
CA VAL A 259 12.31 -18.17 5.68
C VAL A 259 13.32 -17.23 6.33
N ILE A 260 12.93 -15.97 6.60
CA ILE A 260 13.74 -15.03 7.40
C ILE A 260 13.32 -15.16 8.86
N ALA A 261 14.23 -15.66 9.71
CA ALA A 261 14.05 -15.68 11.16
C ALA A 261 14.45 -14.32 11.74
N ILE A 262 13.64 -13.78 12.66
CA ILE A 262 14.00 -12.56 13.39
C ILE A 262 14.76 -12.98 14.65
N GLU A 263 16.06 -12.68 14.71
CA GLU A 263 16.79 -12.75 15.98
C GLU A 263 16.36 -11.57 16.86
N LYS A 264 15.85 -11.87 18.06
CA LYS A 264 15.61 -10.83 19.08
C LYS A 264 16.97 -10.49 19.73
N LEU A 265 17.41 -9.25 19.59
CA LEU A 265 18.45 -8.63 20.42
C LEU A 265 17.94 -8.38 21.84
#